data_AF-A0A420VZF6-F1
#
_entry.id   AF-A0A420VZF6-F1
#
_cell.length_a   1.000
_cell.length_b   1.000
_cell.length_c   1.000
_cell.angle_alpha   90.00
_cell.angle_beta   90.00
_cell.angle_gamma   90.00
#
_symmetry.space_group_name_H-M   'P 1'
#
loop_
_entity.id
_entity.type
_entity.pdbx_description
1 polymer ?
#
loop_
_entity_poly.entity_id
_entity_poly.type
_entity_poly.pdbx_seq_one_letter_code
_entity_poly.pdbx_strand_id
1 'polypeptide(L)'
;MENKFRANREFTSRSIWSDWREQLKESEINGLLQRLEVMDREVLVDWLQWHNPKGNYTDRKCMDNGVKPLCKSKAVEYTYREILRNHTKKQFNSISNGPIQLMFNN
;
A
#
# COMPACT_ATOMS: atom_id res chain seq x y z
N MET A 1 44.68 -11.00 -3.18
CA MET A 1 44.12 -12.36 -3.35
C MET A 1 43.60 -12.78 -1.98
N GLU A 2 42.33 -13.09 -1.73
CA GLU A 2 41.21 -13.47 -2.58
C GLU A 2 39.89 -12.93 -2.01
N ASN A 3 39.04 -12.41 -2.89
CA ASN A 3 37.64 -12.15 -2.65
C ASN A 3 36.91 -13.49 -2.51
N LYS A 4 36.34 -13.78 -1.34
CA LYS A 4 35.54 -15.00 -1.15
C LYS A 4 34.05 -14.69 -1.26
N PHE A 5 33.54 -15.00 -2.46
CA PHE A 5 32.22 -15.59 -2.75
C PHE A 5 31.02 -14.90 -2.09
N ARG A 6 30.34 -14.00 -2.81
CA ARG A 6 29.11 -14.35 -3.57
C ARG A 6 28.20 -15.32 -2.81
N ALA A 7 27.70 -14.88 -1.67
CA ALA A 7 26.52 -15.48 -1.06
C ALA A 7 25.31 -15.11 -1.92
N ASN A 8 24.97 -16.02 -2.84
CA ASN A 8 23.63 -16.33 -3.31
C ASN A 8 22.61 -15.19 -3.15
N ARG A 9 22.62 -14.26 -4.12
CA ARG A 9 21.39 -13.57 -4.54
C ARG A 9 20.51 -14.62 -5.23
N GLU A 10 19.98 -15.55 -4.44
CA GLU A 10 18.71 -16.18 -4.75
C GLU A 10 17.64 -15.11 -4.56
N PHE A 11 17.60 -14.19 -5.52
CA PHE A 11 16.41 -13.41 -5.85
C PHE A 11 15.43 -14.41 -6.46
N THR A 12 15.00 -15.41 -5.68
CA THR A 12 13.79 -16.15 -5.97
C THR A 12 12.71 -15.09 -6.04
N SER A 13 12.23 -14.82 -7.25
CA SER A 13 11.09 -13.95 -7.49
C SER A 13 9.90 -14.56 -6.76
N ARG A 14 9.79 -14.27 -5.46
CA ARG A 14 8.51 -14.40 -4.76
C ARG A 14 7.57 -13.58 -5.62
N SER A 15 6.57 -14.24 -6.19
CA SER A 15 5.56 -13.56 -6.99
C SER A 15 5.14 -12.33 -6.20
N ILE A 16 5.08 -11.16 -6.84
CA ILE A 16 4.64 -9.91 -6.19
C ILE A 16 3.30 -10.13 -5.46
N TRP A 17 2.51 -11.08 -5.95
CA TRP A 17 1.27 -11.58 -5.39
C TRP A 17 1.38 -12.42 -4.11
N SER A 18 2.58 -12.74 -3.63
CA SER A 18 2.79 -13.45 -2.36
C SER A 18 3.05 -12.50 -1.19
N ASP A 19 3.31 -11.21 -1.46
CA ASP A 19 3.36 -10.20 -0.41
C ASP A 19 1.93 -9.75 -0.10
N TRP A 20 1.47 -10.08 1.12
CA TRP A 20 0.15 -9.68 1.60
C TRP A 20 -0.05 -8.17 1.56
N ARG A 21 1.03 -7.38 1.61
CA ARG A 21 0.95 -5.92 1.54
C ARG A 21 0.54 -5.42 0.16
N GLU A 22 1.05 -6.07 -0.90
CA GLU A 22 0.63 -5.81 -2.27
C GLU A 22 -0.81 -6.30 -2.49
N GLN A 23 -1.18 -7.47 -1.95
CA GLN A 23 -2.58 -7.95 -2.00
C GLN A 23 -3.56 -6.98 -1.33
N LEU A 24 -3.19 -6.43 -0.17
CA LEU A 24 -4.02 -5.44 0.53
C LEU A 24 -4.13 -4.14 -0.26
N LYS A 25 -3.03 -3.68 -0.88
CA LYS A 25 -3.01 -2.50 -1.74
C LYS A 25 -3.92 -2.63 -2.97
N GLU A 26 -4.01 -3.84 -3.51
CA GLU A 26 -4.84 -4.18 -4.67
C GLU A 26 -6.27 -4.61 -4.30
N SER A 27 -6.61 -4.66 -3.01
CA SER A 27 -7.92 -5.14 -2.54
C SER A 27 -9.09 -4.31 -3.08
N GLU A 28 -10.18 -4.97 -3.43
CA GLU A 28 -11.42 -4.32 -3.88
C GLU A 28 -12.00 -3.38 -2.83
N ILE A 29 -12.66 -2.31 -3.25
CA ILE A 29 -13.27 -1.33 -2.35
C ILE A 29 -14.50 -1.89 -1.62
N ASN A 30 -15.24 -2.79 -2.26
CA ASN A 30 -16.43 -3.40 -1.68
C ASN A 30 -16.04 -4.21 -0.44
N GLY A 31 -16.64 -3.88 0.71
CA GLY A 31 -16.35 -4.53 1.98
C GLY A 31 -14.97 -4.22 2.58
N LEU A 32 -14.20 -3.29 1.99
CA LEU A 32 -12.83 -3.01 2.42
C LEU A 32 -12.77 -2.52 3.87
N LEU A 33 -13.66 -1.59 4.24
CA LEU A 33 -13.68 -1.02 5.58
C LEU A 33 -13.90 -2.12 6.65
N GLN A 34 -14.88 -2.99 6.45
CA GLN A 34 -15.18 -4.09 7.36
C GLN A 34 -14.00 -5.05 7.49
N ARG A 35 -13.30 -5.35 6.39
CA ARG A 35 -12.09 -6.18 6.44
C ARG A 35 -10.98 -5.51 7.26
N LEU A 36 -10.74 -4.22 7.04
CA LEU A 36 -9.73 -3.47 7.77
C LEU A 36 -10.05 -3.36 9.28
N GLU A 37 -11.31 -3.23 9.66
CA GLU A 37 -11.75 -3.16 11.07
C GLU A 37 -11.44 -4.45 11.84
N VAL A 38 -11.45 -5.61 11.17
CA VAL A 38 -11.12 -6.90 11.78
C VAL A 38 -9.61 -7.08 11.94
N MET A 39 -8.79 -6.38 11.16
CA MET A 39 -7.32 -6.48 11.26
C MET A 39 -6.78 -5.86 12.55
N ASP A 40 -5.65 -6.37 13.01
CA ASP A 40 -4.94 -5.80 14.14
C ASP A 40 -4.31 -4.46 13.79
N ARG A 41 -4.20 -3.58 14.81
CA ARG A 41 -3.61 -2.25 14.67
C ARG A 41 -2.18 -2.34 14.13
N GLU A 42 -1.40 -3.29 14.64
CA GLU A 42 0.00 -3.51 14.30
C GLU A 42 0.16 -3.88 12.82
N VAL A 43 -0.74 -4.71 12.29
CA VAL A 43 -0.74 -5.10 10.87
C VAL A 43 -1.06 -3.89 9.99
N LEU A 44 -2.03 -3.06 10.38
CA LEU A 44 -2.37 -1.83 9.65
C LEU A 44 -1.22 -0.82 9.68
N VAL A 45 -0.56 -0.66 10.83
CA VAL A 45 0.62 0.22 10.98
C VAL A 45 1.80 -0.29 10.15
N ASP A 46 2.05 -1.58 10.13
CA ASP A 46 3.10 -2.19 9.30
C ASP A 46 2.83 -1.95 7.81
N TRP A 47 1.58 -2.12 7.37
CA TRP A 47 1.19 -1.83 5.99
C TRP A 47 1.38 -0.35 5.64
N LEU A 48 0.96 0.58 6.50
CA LEU A 48 1.13 2.02 6.30
C LEU A 48 2.61 2.40 6.21
N GLN A 49 3.44 1.82 7.08
CA GLN A 49 4.88 2.04 7.11
C GLN A 49 5.58 1.46 5.87
N TRP A 50 5.08 0.36 5.32
CA TRP A 50 5.57 -0.19 4.06
C TRP A 50 5.13 0.66 2.86
N HIS A 51 3.85 1.07 2.79
CA HIS A 51 3.30 1.85 1.67
C HIS A 51 3.86 3.27 1.61
N ASN A 52 4.04 3.91 2.77
CA ASN A 52 4.67 5.22 2.87
C ASN A 52 5.76 5.22 3.97
N PRO A 53 7.01 4.87 3.61
CA PRO A 53 8.09 4.77 4.58
C PRO A 53 8.44 6.07 5.31
N LYS A 54 8.08 7.21 4.74
CA LYS A 54 8.33 8.55 5.31
C LYS A 54 7.25 8.98 6.29
N GLY A 55 6.13 8.27 6.39
CA GLY A 55 5.08 8.59 7.34
C GLY A 55 5.45 8.27 8.79
N ASN A 56 4.77 8.97 9.71
CA ASN A 56 4.91 8.82 11.15
C ASN A 56 3.83 7.86 11.67
N TYR A 57 3.96 6.56 11.36
CA TYR A 57 2.95 5.55 11.70
C TYR A 57 3.34 4.66 12.87
N THR A 58 4.64 4.32 12.99
CA THR A 58 5.11 3.48 14.10
C THR A 58 5.13 4.28 15.39
N ASP A 59 4.86 3.63 16.52
CA ASP A 59 4.83 4.28 17.83
C ASP A 59 6.15 5.02 18.11
N ARG A 60 7.29 4.43 17.72
CA ARG A 60 8.61 5.07 17.79
C ARG A 60 8.67 6.39 17.03
N LYS A 61 8.27 6.39 15.75
CA LYS A 61 8.27 7.63 14.95
C LYS A 61 7.27 8.65 15.45
N CYS A 62 6.11 8.22 15.94
CA CYS A 62 5.16 9.11 16.58
C CYS A 62 5.81 9.82 17.77
N MET A 63 6.43 9.06 18.69
CA MET A 63 7.13 9.61 19.85
C MET A 63 8.29 10.54 19.47
N ASP A 64 9.14 10.13 18.52
CA ASP A 64 10.29 10.93 18.04
C ASP A 64 9.85 12.28 17.44
N ASN A 65 8.63 12.34 16.89
CA ASN A 65 8.06 13.57 16.31
C ASN A 65 7.07 14.29 17.24
N GLY A 66 6.95 13.88 18.50
CA GLY A 66 6.02 14.49 19.47
C GLY A 66 4.53 14.29 19.13
N VAL A 67 4.20 13.27 18.34
CA VAL A 67 2.84 12.91 17.94
C VAL A 67 2.37 11.71 18.74
N LYS A 68 1.08 11.63 19.06
CA LYS A 68 0.51 10.46 19.73
C LYS A 68 0.57 9.22 18.82
N PRO A 69 0.88 8.03 19.36
CA PRO A 69 0.78 6.77 18.64
C PRO A 69 -0.59 6.58 17.97
N LEU A 70 -0.57 5.94 16.80
CA LEU A 70 -1.79 5.74 16.02
C LEU A 70 -2.69 4.70 16.69
N CYS A 71 -3.93 5.08 17.00
CA CYS A 71 -4.94 4.13 17.49
C CYS A 71 -5.54 3.30 16.34
N LYS A 72 -6.18 2.17 16.66
CA LYS A 72 -6.72 1.23 15.65
C LYS A 72 -7.66 1.90 14.66
N SER A 73 -8.61 2.72 15.12
CA SER A 73 -9.56 3.41 14.24
C SER A 73 -8.86 4.34 13.25
N LYS A 74 -7.81 5.04 13.67
CA LYS A 74 -7.02 5.91 12.80
C LYS A 74 -6.17 5.12 11.81
N ALA A 75 -5.63 3.98 12.21
CA ALA A 75 -4.91 3.08 11.32
C ALA A 75 -5.85 2.56 10.21
N VAL A 76 -7.06 2.13 10.56
CA VAL A 76 -8.10 1.72 9.59
C VAL A 76 -8.42 2.86 8.62
N GLU A 77 -8.72 4.06 9.16
CA GLU A 77 -9.06 5.24 8.35
C GLU A 77 -7.96 5.57 7.33
N TYR A 78 -6.70 5.57 7.76
CA TYR A 78 -5.57 5.91 6.90
C TYR A 78 -5.31 4.84 5.82
N THR A 79 -5.36 3.55 6.20
CA THR A 79 -5.21 2.45 5.25
C THR A 79 -6.31 2.48 4.20
N TYR A 80 -7.57 2.66 4.61
CA TYR A 80 -8.72 2.77 3.71
C TYR A 80 -8.53 3.90 2.69
N ARG A 81 -8.13 5.09 3.16
CA ARG A 81 -7.91 6.26 2.29
C ARG A 81 -6.82 6.03 1.26
N GLU A 82 -5.70 5.41 1.64
CA GLU A 82 -4.60 5.15 0.71
C GLU A 82 -4.99 4.12 -0.37
N ILE A 83 -5.70 3.05 0.01
CA ILE A 83 -6.19 2.05 -0.96
C ILE A 83 -7.22 2.70 -1.89
N LEU A 84 -8.18 3.47 -1.36
CA LEU A 84 -9.17 4.17 -2.16
C LEU A 84 -8.50 5.12 -3.17
N ARG A 85 -7.49 5.89 -2.73
CA ARG A 85 -6.72 6.78 -3.59
C ARG A 85 -6.03 6.02 -4.73
N ASN A 86 -5.49 4.83 -4.48
CA ASN A 86 -4.87 4.00 -5.51
C ASN A 86 -5.89 3.53 -6.55
N HIS A 87 -7.09 3.11 -6.11
CA HIS A 87 -8.19 2.75 -7.01
C HIS A 87 -8.64 3.93 -7.86
N THR A 88 -8.86 5.09 -7.25
CA THR A 88 -9.24 6.31 -7.97
C THR A 88 -8.20 6.67 -9.03
N LYS A 89 -6.91 6.64 -8.69
CA LYS A 89 -5.82 6.89 -9.67
C LYS A 89 -5.84 5.89 -10.83
N LYS A 90 -6.06 4.60 -10.56
CA LYS A 90 -6.14 3.58 -11.60
C LYS A 90 -7.33 3.81 -12.53
N GLN A 91 -8.50 4.13 -11.99
CA GLN A 91 -9.68 4.46 -12.79
C GLN A 91 -9.44 5.66 -13.71
N PHE A 92 -8.84 6.74 -13.18
CA PHE A 92 -8.46 7.89 -14.00
C PHE A 92 -7.48 7.51 -15.11
N ASN A 93 -6.44 6.73 -14.80
CA ASN A 93 -5.46 6.28 -15.80
C ASN A 93 -6.08 5.35 -16.85
N SER A 94 -7.03 4.48 -16.47
CA SER A 94 -7.72 3.62 -17.43
C SER A 94 -8.63 4.41 -18.37
N ILE A 95 -9.27 5.47 -17.88
CA ILE A 95 -10.10 6.36 -18.70
C ILE A 95 -9.22 7.17 -19.67
N SER A 96 -8.06 7.66 -19.21
CA SER A 96 -7.13 8.43 -20.03
C SER A 96 -6.40 7.61 -21.11
N ASN A 97 -6.29 6.29 -20.94
CA ASN A 97 -5.61 5.39 -21.88
C ASN A 97 -6.58 4.60 -22.78
N GLY A 98 -7.88 4.89 -22.72
CA GLY A 98 -8.85 4.37 -23.69
C GLY A 98 -8.57 4.95 -25.09
N PRO A 99 -8.88 4.23 -26.18
CA PRO A 99 -8.74 4.78 -27.52
C PRO A 99 -9.68 5.98 -27.62
N ILE A 100 -9.11 7.18 -27.70
CA ILE A 100 -9.85 8.38 -28.08
C ILE A 100 -10.26 8.17 -29.55
N GLN A 101 -11.38 7.51 -29.79
CA GLN A 101 -12.07 7.59 -31.07
C GLN A 101 -12.68 8.99 -31.15
N LEU A 102 -11.90 9.93 -31.68
CA LEU A 102 -12.40 11.20 -32.20
C LEU A 102 -13.35 10.88 -33.37
N MET A 103 -14.62 10.67 -33.05
CA MET A 103 -15.70 10.68 -34.03
C MET A 103 -15.91 12.14 -34.45
N PHE A 104 -15.17 12.59 -35.45
CA PHE A 104 -15.53 13.79 -36.19
C PHE A 104 -16.63 13.40 -37.19
N ASN A 105 -17.89 13.68 -36.83
CA ASN A 105 -18.96 13.68 -37.81
C ASN A 105 -18.89 14.99 -38.60
N ASN A 106 -18.61 14.88 -39.91
CA ASN A 106 -18.77 15.95 -40.89
C ASN A 106 -20.25 16.16 -41.22
#